data_AF-A0A7D4QK30-F1
#
_entry.id   AF-A0A7D4QK30-F1
#
_cell.length_a   1.000
_cell.length_b   1.000
_cell.length_c   1.000
_cell.angle_alpha   90.00
_cell.angle_beta   90.00
_cell.angle_gamma   90.00
#
_symmetry.space_group_name_H-M   'P 1'
#
loop_
_entity.id
_entity.type
_entity.pdbx_description
1 polymer ?
#
loop_
_entity_poly.entity_id
_entity_poly.type
_entity_poly.pdbx_seq_one_letter_code
_entity_poly.pdbx_strand_id
1 'polypeptide(L)'
;MPYRDHATVQSWVTDFIELHGSVAPDVSVLEQYYTEGPDTGLVVIGLRTASTGTFVQPLERDGKPVWTVHFEPREEGLDLGAGAVAQLAADLQLLSELCSYLQERTDAAVAVA
;
A
#
# COMPACT_ATOMS: atom_id res chain seq x y z
N MET A 1 7.70 -16.18 -4.00
CA MET A 1 7.97 -15.09 -4.97
C MET A 1 8.30 -13.83 -4.18
N PRO A 2 9.20 -12.94 -4.63
CA PRO A 2 9.70 -11.83 -3.80
C PRO A 2 8.61 -10.90 -3.27
N TYR A 3 7.58 -10.60 -4.07
CA TYR A 3 6.43 -9.78 -3.68
C TYR A 3 5.46 -10.44 -2.67
N ARG A 4 5.69 -11.72 -2.37
CA ARG A 4 4.95 -12.52 -1.38
C ARG A 4 5.69 -12.61 -0.05
N ASP A 5 6.99 -12.33 -0.04
CA ASP A 5 7.81 -12.37 1.16
C ASP A 5 7.69 -11.07 1.96
N HIS A 6 7.30 -11.18 3.23
CA HIS A 6 7.10 -10.02 4.10
C HIS A 6 8.37 -9.20 4.27
N ALA A 7 9.52 -9.84 4.53
CA ALA A 7 10.78 -9.13 4.75
C ALA A 7 11.20 -8.31 3.52
N THR A 8 11.02 -8.88 2.33
CA THR A 8 11.26 -8.19 1.05
C THR A 8 10.35 -6.98 0.89
N VAL A 9 9.03 -7.14 1.06
CA VAL A 9 8.07 -6.03 0.94
C VAL A 9 8.33 -4.96 2.00
N GLN A 10 8.63 -5.35 3.24
CA GLN A 10 9.02 -4.41 4.31
C GLN A 10 10.26 -3.60 3.93
N SER A 11 11.29 -4.23 3.34
CA SER A 11 12.47 -3.50 2.89
C SER A 11 12.12 -2.48 1.81
N TRP A 12 11.28 -2.83 0.83
CA TRP A 12 10.87 -1.91 -0.23
C TRP A 12 10.09 -0.73 0.32
N VAL A 13 9.15 -0.98 1.25
CA VAL A 13 8.39 0.09 1.91
C VAL A 13 9.32 1.00 2.72
N THR A 14 10.32 0.43 3.39
CA THR A 14 11.33 1.21 4.14
C THR A 14 12.13 2.11 3.20
N ASP A 15 12.63 1.57 2.08
CA ASP A 15 13.34 2.34 1.05
C ASP A 15 12.46 3.49 0.52
N PHE A 16 11.18 3.22 0.29
CA PHE A 16 10.22 4.25 -0.16
C PHE A 16 10.08 5.37 0.87
N ILE A 17 9.89 5.03 2.14
CA ILE A 17 9.76 6.03 3.22
C ILE A 17 11.04 6.87 3.34
N GLU A 18 12.22 6.27 3.23
CA GLU A 18 13.50 6.99 3.26
C GLU A 18 13.65 7.98 2.09
N LEU A 19 13.15 7.63 0.89
CA LEU A 19 13.16 8.50 -0.28
C LEU A 19 12.22 9.71 -0.14
N HIS A 20 11.09 9.55 0.57
CA HIS A 20 10.06 10.59 0.72
C HIS A 20 10.18 11.41 2.02
N GLY A 21 11.01 10.98 2.98
CA GLY A 21 11.24 11.68 4.26
C GLY A 21 10.06 11.63 5.23
N SER A 22 10.11 12.41 6.33
CA SER A 22 9.11 12.40 7.42
C SER A 22 7.70 12.91 7.07
N VAL A 23 7.40 13.14 5.79
CA VAL A 23 6.11 13.66 5.30
C VAL A 23 5.10 12.53 5.04
N ALA A 24 5.53 11.27 5.02
CA ALA A 24 4.67 10.14 4.70
C ALA A 24 3.57 9.88 5.76
N PRO A 25 2.34 9.45 5.36
CA PRO A 25 1.32 8.96 6.26
C PRO A 25 1.84 7.80 7.11
N ASP A 26 1.09 7.39 8.13
CA ASP A 26 1.50 6.25 8.95
C ASP A 26 1.40 4.97 8.10
N VAL A 27 2.53 4.53 7.55
CA VAL A 27 2.64 3.35 6.68
C VAL A 27 3.23 2.22 7.51
N SER A 28 2.50 1.13 7.66
CA SER A 28 2.94 -0.07 8.38
C SER A 28 2.74 -1.30 7.50
N VAL A 29 3.77 -2.13 7.34
CA VAL A 29 3.59 -3.45 6.71
C VAL A 29 3.13 -4.41 7.78
N LEU A 30 2.02 -5.12 7.54
CA LEU A 30 1.51 -6.12 8.46
C LEU A 30 1.71 -7.51 7.87
N GLU A 31 2.01 -8.48 8.74
CA GLU A 31 1.91 -9.89 8.37
C GLU A 31 0.43 -10.23 8.13
N GLN A 32 0.12 -10.68 6.91
CA GLN A 32 -1.24 -11.05 6.51
C GLN A 32 -1.59 -12.42 7.12
N TYR A 33 -2.09 -12.45 8.35
CA TYR A 33 -2.62 -13.69 8.97
C TYR A 33 -4.05 -14.04 8.48
N TYR A 34 -4.66 -13.19 7.64
CA TYR A 34 -6.09 -13.21 7.35
C TYR A 34 -6.37 -13.32 5.84
N THR A 35 -6.10 -14.48 5.25
CA THR A 35 -6.80 -15.12 4.10
C THR A 35 -6.06 -16.40 3.77
N GLU A 36 -6.76 -17.51 3.52
CA GLU A 36 -6.17 -18.78 3.10
C GLU A 36 -5.33 -18.60 1.81
N GLY A 37 -4.02 -18.55 1.97
CA GLY A 37 -3.04 -18.52 0.89
C GLY A 37 -1.63 -18.28 1.48
N PRO A 38 -0.58 -18.97 1.01
CA PRO A 38 0.75 -18.84 1.58
C PRO A 38 1.36 -17.48 1.20
N ASP A 39 1.68 -16.68 2.21
CA ASP A 39 2.50 -15.47 2.18
C ASP A 39 2.12 -14.45 1.10
N THR A 40 1.34 -13.43 1.45
CA THR A 40 1.07 -12.27 0.59
C THR A 40 1.44 -11.01 1.35
N GLY A 41 2.37 -10.22 0.81
CA GLY A 41 2.80 -8.97 1.45
C GLY A 41 1.64 -7.99 1.52
N LEU A 42 1.12 -7.77 2.72
CA LEU A 42 0.09 -6.76 2.97
C LEU A 42 0.73 -5.50 3.53
N VAL A 43 0.50 -4.40 2.84
CA VAL A 43 0.87 -3.08 3.35
C VAL A 43 -0.40 -2.39 3.84
N VAL A 44 -0.39 -1.95 5.09
CA VAL A 44 -1.48 -1.22 5.72
C VAL A 44 -1.10 0.24 5.84
N ILE A 45 -2.00 1.11 5.41
CA ILE A 45 -1.73 2.55 5.34
C ILE A 45 -2.82 3.28 6.10
N GLY A 46 -2.41 4.00 7.14
CA GLY A 46 -3.26 4.92 7.86
C GLY A 46 -3.28 6.28 7.17
N LEU A 47 -4.37 6.60 6.48
CA LEU A 47 -4.58 7.95 5.92
C LEU A 47 -4.86 8.91 7.08
N ARG A 48 -4.08 9.99 7.20
CA ARG A 48 -4.12 10.87 8.39
C ARG A 48 -5.44 11.64 8.49
N THR A 49 -6.13 11.82 7.37
CA THR A 49 -7.39 12.57 7.26
C THR A 49 -8.63 11.71 7.09
N ALA A 50 -8.46 10.40 6.95
CA ALA A 50 -9.57 9.47 6.80
C ALA A 50 -9.31 8.24 7.67
N SER A 51 -10.16 8.04 8.69
CA SER A 51 -10.22 6.80 9.48
C SER A 51 -10.81 5.67 8.63
N THR A 52 -10.13 5.33 7.54
CA THR A 52 -10.55 4.31 6.58
C THR A 52 -9.41 3.32 6.47
N GLY A 53 -9.69 2.06 6.83
CA GLY A 53 -8.74 0.97 6.61
C GLY A 53 -8.37 0.93 5.14
N THR A 54 -7.11 1.22 4.84
CA THR A 54 -6.59 1.25 3.47
C THR A 54 -5.47 0.23 3.37
N PHE A 55 -5.62 -0.68 2.42
CA PHE A 55 -4.74 -1.82 2.23
C PHE A 55 -4.14 -1.78 0.83
N VAL A 56 -2.87 -2.12 0.73
CA VAL A 56 -2.16 -2.29 -0.52
C VAL A 56 -1.63 -3.72 -0.57
N GLN A 57 -2.08 -4.47 -1.57
CA GLN A 57 -1.75 -5.89 -1.70
C GLN A 57 -1.64 -6.31 -3.17
N PRO A 58 -0.79 -7.30 -3.47
CA PRO A 58 -0.70 -7.87 -4.80
C PRO A 58 -1.84 -8.87 -5.02
N LEU A 59 -2.57 -8.72 -6.11
CA LEU A 59 -3.57 -9.68 -6.57
C LEU A 59 -3.11 -10.32 -7.88
N GLU A 60 -3.36 -11.61 -8.07
CA GLU A 60 -3.14 -12.24 -9.37
C GLU A 60 -4.20 -11.77 -10.37
N ARG A 61 -3.75 -11.18 -11.49
CA ARG A 61 -4.59 -10.87 -12.65
C ARG A 61 -3.87 -11.31 -13.91
N ASP A 62 -4.56 -12.08 -14.75
CA ASP A 62 -4.01 -12.62 -16.01
C ASP A 62 -2.65 -13.33 -15.84
N GLY A 63 -2.48 -14.04 -14.72
CA GLY A 63 -1.25 -14.76 -14.39
C GLY A 63 -0.08 -13.88 -13.94
N LYS A 64 -0.32 -12.60 -13.65
CA LYS A 64 0.70 -11.65 -13.16
C LYS A 64 0.27 -11.00 -11.85
N PRO A 65 1.21 -10.70 -10.94
CA PRO A 65 0.92 -9.92 -9.75
C PRO A 65 0.66 -8.45 -10.12
N VAL A 66 -0.49 -7.94 -9.69
CA VAL A 66 -0.87 -6.53 -9.81
C VAL A 66 -1.14 -5.97 -8.43
N TRP A 67 -0.38 -4.96 -8.02
CA TRP A 67 -0.65 -4.25 -6.78
C TRP A 67 -1.92 -3.43 -6.89
N THR A 68 -2.76 -3.54 -5.87
CA THR A 68 -4.05 -2.88 -5.81
C THR A 68 -4.25 -2.21 -4.46
N VAL A 69 -5.00 -1.12 -4.47
CA VAL A 69 -5.43 -0.42 -3.27
C VAL A 69 -6.87 -0.81 -2.96
N HIS A 70 -7.12 -1.30 -1.75
CA HIS A 70 -8.46 -1.54 -1.23
C HIS A 70 -8.77 -0.52 -0.13
N PHE A 71 -9.91 0.16 -0.28
CA PHE A 71 -10.47 1.03 0.75
C PHE A 71 -11.63 0.29 1.41
N GLU A 72 -11.56 0.13 2.72
CA GLU A 72 -12.69 -0.43 3.45
C GLU A 72 -13.90 0.49 3.37
N PRO A 73 -15.12 -0.08 3.31
CA PRO A 73 -16.32 0.70 3.45
C PRO A 73 -16.36 1.36 4.83
N ARG A 74 -16.89 2.59 4.88
CA ARG A 74 -17.16 3.31 6.12
C ARG A 74 -18.62 3.14 6.49
N GLU A 75 -18.91 3.02 7.79
CA GLU A 75 -20.29 3.02 8.29
C GLU A 75 -20.95 4.40 8.16
N GLU A 76 -20.15 5.47 8.28
CA GLU A 76 -20.60 6.86 8.20
C GLU A 76 -19.90 7.63 7.07
N GLY A 77 -20.62 8.62 6.53
CA GLY A 77 -20.09 9.57 5.56
C GLY A 77 -18.87 10.33 6.08
N LEU A 78 -18.10 10.92 5.17
CA LEU A 78 -16.91 11.71 5.50
C LEU A 78 -17.15 13.17 5.11
N ASP A 79 -17.49 14.02 6.07
CA ASP A 79 -17.62 15.45 5.86
C ASP A 79 -16.28 16.15 6.13
N LEU A 80 -15.68 16.74 5.09
CA LEU A 80 -14.40 17.44 5.17
C LEU A 80 -14.52 18.87 4.65
N GLY A 81 -13.89 19.80 5.38
CA GLY A 81 -13.59 21.13 4.85
C GLY A 81 -12.45 21.10 3.82
N ALA A 82 -12.32 22.17 3.04
CA ALA A 82 -11.36 22.24 1.92
C ALA A 82 -9.90 21.88 2.30
N GLY A 83 -9.43 22.30 3.48
CA GLY A 83 -8.07 21.96 3.94
C GLY A 83 -7.86 20.46 4.18
N ALA A 84 -8.86 19.79 4.76
CA ALA A 84 -8.79 18.34 4.99
C ALA A 84 -8.97 17.55 3.69
N VAL A 85 -9.74 18.07 2.72
CA VAL A 85 -9.81 17.50 1.36
C VAL A 85 -8.44 17.60 0.66
N ALA A 86 -7.75 18.74 0.77
CA ALA A 86 -6.43 18.92 0.18
C ALA A 86 -5.40 17.94 0.77
N GLN A 87 -5.45 17.72 2.08
CA GLN A 87 -4.58 16.76 2.75
C GLN A 87 -4.92 15.31 2.37
N LEU A 88 -6.21 14.95 2.25
CA LEU A 88 -6.60 13.63 1.75
C LEU A 88 -6.09 13.40 0.31
N ALA A 89 -6.13 14.42 -0.54
CA ALA A 89 -5.59 14.32 -1.90
C ALA A 89 -4.06 14.08 -1.89
N ALA A 90 -3.32 14.73 -0.98
CA ALA A 90 -1.90 14.48 -0.81
C ALA A 90 -1.61 13.05 -0.30
N ASP A 91 -2.40 12.56 0.65
CA ASP A 91 -2.28 11.19 1.15
C ASP A 91 -2.56 10.16 0.02
N LEU A 92 -3.58 10.39 -0.81
CA LEU A 92 -3.91 9.54 -1.96
C LEU A 92 -2.84 9.59 -3.07
N GLN A 93 -2.22 10.74 -3.29
CA GLN A 93 -1.10 10.87 -4.23
C GLN A 93 0.07 10.00 -3.79
N LEU A 94 0.44 10.07 -2.50
CA LEU A 94 1.55 9.26 -1.98
C LEU A 94 1.21 7.76 -1.95
N LEU A 95 -0.04 7.40 -1.69
CA LEU A 95 -0.53 6.03 -1.80
C LEU A 95 -0.41 5.50 -3.24
N SER A 96 -0.73 6.33 -4.24
CA SER A 96 -0.53 5.99 -5.65
C SER A 96 0.94 5.76 -5.97
N GLU A 97 1.83 6.63 -5.50
CA GLU A 97 3.28 6.51 -5.69
C GLU A 97 3.83 5.23 -5.08
N LEU A 98 3.41 4.89 -3.86
CA LEU A 98 3.80 3.64 -3.20
C LEU A 98 3.32 2.41 -3.98
N CYS A 99 2.07 2.41 -4.44
CA CYS A 99 1.52 1.30 -5.23
C CYS A 99 2.31 1.09 -6.54
N SER A 100 2.62 2.18 -7.26
CA SER A 100 3.44 2.14 -8.46
C SER A 100 4.85 1.63 -8.18
N TYR A 101 5.50 2.14 -7.13
CA TYR A 101 6.83 1.71 -6.72
C TYR A 101 6.88 0.21 -6.39
N LEU A 102 5.90 -0.31 -5.65
CA LEU A 102 5.82 -1.73 -5.34
C LEU A 102 5.60 -2.58 -6.59
N GLN A 103 4.84 -2.09 -7.57
CA GLN A 103 4.68 -2.76 -8.87
C GLN A 103 6.01 -2.83 -9.63
N GLU A 104 6.74 -1.72 -9.72
CA GLU A 104 8.03 -1.68 -10.41
C GLU A 104 9.05 -2.65 -9.79
N ARG A 105 9.10 -2.70 -8.45
CA ARG A 105 9.95 -3.66 -7.71
C ARG A 105 9.54 -5.10 -7.98
N THR A 106 8.24 -5.39 -7.99
CA THR A 106 7.71 -6.72 -8.33
C THR A 106 8.06 -7.12 -9.75
N ASP A 107 7.83 -6.25 -10.74
CA ASP A 107 8.09 -6.54 -12.15
C ASP A 107 9.58 -6.80 -12.39
N ALA A 108 10.46 -6.00 -11.78
CA ALA A 108 11.90 -6.21 -11.82
C ALA A 108 12.31 -7.55 -11.19
N ALA A 109 11.72 -7.90 -10.05
CA ALA A 109 12.05 -9.14 -9.35
C ALA A 109 11.54 -10.39 -10.08
N VAL A 110 10.40 -10.31 -10.78
CA VAL A 110 9.86 -11.40 -11.60
C VAL A 110 10.64 -11.57 -12.91
N ALA A 111 11.14 -10.48 -13.51
CA ALA A 111 11.95 -10.56 -14.73
C ALA A 111 13.30 -11.28 -14.54
N VAL A 112 13.78 -11.39 -13.31
CA VAL A 112 15.06 -12.04 -12.94
C VAL A 112 14.86 -13.48 -12.45
N ALA A 113 13.62 -13.91 -12.23
CA ALA A 113 13.25 -15.24 -11.73
C ALA A 113 12.93 -16.24 -12.85
#